data_AF-A0A7V2PTU5-F1
#
_entry.id   AF-A0A7V2PTU5-F1
#
_cell.length_a   1.000
_cell.length_b   1.000
_cell.length_c   1.000
_cell.angle_alpha   90.00
_cell.angle_beta   90.00
_cell.angle_gamma   90.00
#
_symmetry.space_group_name_H-M   'P 1'
#
loop_
_entity.id
_entity.type
_entity.pdbx_description
1 polymer ?
#
loop_
_entity_poly.entity_id
_entity_poly.type
_entity_poly.pdbx_seq_one_letter_code
_entity_poly.pdbx_strand_id
1 'polypeptide(L)'
;MLLVGLACGMPKQTEETVEQPQAQQTEEPSGKTDQTTKKSTKQSETSSSGAVSSLVDVKSATIQIEAQGTFIDPEFGYQANVAGRGSGFIIDPTGLAVTNNHVVTGAALLKVWVGGDQSKTYNAKVVAVSECSDLALIDIDGDGFPYLEWRDGPVSVGLEVYAAGFPLGDPEFTLTKGIVSKEKADGETNWASIDSVIEHDATINPGNSGGPLIDEEGKVVGINYAAYKSADQYFAIGKDLAKNVIEQLKTGNNLDSIGVNGVAVVSDDETLSGIWVSSVKSGSPADKAGVKGGDIITTMEGLYIATDGTMADYCDILRTHNPGDTLSIEVLRWSDQEYLAGQLNGKPLQTSFTFADNIGEQEVETGGGDASGTYSEYVTVQDDTEVIEMQVPSSWSDINGKLWESDWGDIHFVAADIQAAPDLDDFNAYYSAPGVDFAASKDWGKIGGYVQLLDGTRHWYQDDCDLDGRYDYEDMAYEGKYDLWNCGADSVVIVLSARPISDPLAYLTLVQVQIATDADLDALDKIMNTFDVIGNLP
;
A
#
# COMPACT_ATOMS: atom_id res chain seq x y z
N MET A 1 -17.16 -22.71 -19.61
CA MET A 1 -18.38 -23.54 -19.80
C MET A 1 -18.73 -24.25 -18.48
N LEU A 2 -19.57 -23.65 -17.65
CA LEU A 2 -20.57 -24.33 -16.80
C LEU A 2 -21.56 -23.26 -16.28
N LEU A 3 -22.83 -23.43 -16.62
CA LEU A 3 -23.97 -22.58 -16.25
C LEU A 3 -24.54 -22.97 -14.88
N VAL A 4 -24.87 -21.98 -14.04
CA VAL A 4 -26.02 -21.93 -13.10
C VAL A 4 -26.23 -20.43 -12.79
N GLY A 5 -27.35 -19.73 -12.91
CA GLY A 5 -28.78 -20.05 -12.97
C GLY A 5 -29.52 -19.05 -12.06
N LEU A 6 -29.93 -17.89 -12.61
CA LEU A 6 -30.73 -16.86 -11.91
C LEU A 6 -32.09 -17.41 -11.44
N ALA A 7 -32.49 -17.08 -10.21
CA ALA A 7 -33.89 -17.13 -9.78
C ALA A 7 -34.22 -15.95 -8.84
N CYS A 8 -35.11 -15.08 -9.33
CA CYS A 8 -35.73 -13.97 -8.61
C CYS A 8 -36.64 -14.44 -7.46
N GLY A 9 -36.70 -13.63 -6.39
CA GLY A 9 -37.72 -13.79 -5.34
C GLY A 9 -37.66 -12.70 -4.25
N MET A 10 -38.14 -11.49 -4.56
CA MET A 10 -38.45 -10.46 -3.54
C MET A 10 -39.70 -10.83 -2.74
N PRO A 11 -39.75 -10.45 -1.46
CA PRO A 11 -41.00 -9.97 -0.88
C PRO A 11 -40.87 -8.57 -0.23
N LYS A 12 -41.81 -7.74 -0.71
CA LYS A 12 -42.38 -6.46 -0.25
C LYS A 12 -42.06 -5.92 1.15
N GLN A 13 -41.82 -4.61 1.14
CA GLN A 13 -41.97 -3.63 2.22
C GLN A 13 -43.37 -3.67 2.86
N THR A 14 -43.39 -3.49 4.19
CA THR A 14 -44.50 -2.89 4.94
C THR A 14 -43.90 -1.94 5.97
N GLU A 15 -44.25 -0.67 5.87
CA GLU A 15 -43.98 0.41 6.84
C GLU A 15 -44.98 0.41 8.01
N GLU A 16 -44.59 1.18 9.04
CA GLU A 16 -45.33 1.66 10.22
C GLU A 16 -45.50 0.64 11.37
N THR A 17 -45.13 0.93 12.62
CA THR A 17 -45.52 2.12 13.38
C THR A 17 -44.59 2.34 14.59
N VAL A 18 -44.30 3.60 14.88
CA VAL A 18 -43.62 4.07 16.10
C VAL A 18 -44.63 4.12 17.26
N GLU A 19 -44.34 3.46 18.39
CA GLU A 19 -44.93 3.85 19.67
C GLU A 19 -44.09 3.39 20.90
N GLN A 20 -43.62 4.37 21.66
CA GLN A 20 -43.30 4.33 23.10
C GLN A 20 -43.84 5.66 23.68
N PRO A 21 -44.01 5.86 25.01
CA PRO A 21 -43.85 4.94 26.15
C PRO A 21 -45.02 5.03 27.18
N GLN A 22 -45.16 4.06 28.08
CA GLN A 22 -45.79 4.30 29.38
C GLN A 22 -45.07 3.61 30.55
N ALA A 23 -44.73 4.43 31.54
CA ALA A 23 -44.32 4.05 32.89
C ALA A 23 -45.55 3.76 33.77
N GLN A 24 -45.44 2.82 34.72
CA GLN A 24 -45.63 3.11 36.16
C GLN A 24 -45.62 1.86 37.06
N GLN A 25 -44.93 2.04 38.19
CA GLN A 25 -45.24 1.61 39.57
C GLN A 25 -45.08 0.13 39.93
N THR A 26 -44.04 -0.21 40.72
CA THR A 26 -44.05 -0.37 42.20
C THR A 26 -45.12 -1.29 42.74
N GLU A 27 -44.68 -2.44 43.26
CA GLU A 27 -45.20 -3.05 44.49
C GLU A 27 -44.17 -4.03 45.09
N GLU A 28 -43.74 -3.73 46.32
CA GLU A 28 -43.21 -4.64 47.35
C GLU A 28 -44.22 -4.54 48.54
N PRO A 29 -44.23 -5.39 49.60
CA PRO A 29 -43.27 -6.43 49.97
C PRO A 29 -43.89 -7.74 50.52
N SER A 30 -43.04 -8.75 50.82
CA SER A 30 -43.00 -9.46 52.13
C SER A 30 -42.47 -10.90 51.99
N GLY A 31 -41.42 -11.23 52.76
CA GLY A 31 -41.07 -12.61 53.07
C GLY A 31 -39.64 -12.82 53.54
N LYS A 32 -39.42 -12.71 54.86
CA LYS A 32 -38.16 -13.08 55.52
C LYS A 32 -37.93 -14.59 55.47
N THR A 33 -36.70 -15.01 55.15
CA THR A 33 -36.09 -16.20 55.76
C THR A 33 -34.57 -16.02 55.90
N ASP A 34 -34.07 -16.52 57.02
CA ASP A 34 -32.76 -16.31 57.62
C ASP A 34 -31.64 -17.19 57.01
N GLN A 35 -30.44 -16.60 56.94
CA GLN A 35 -29.10 -17.18 57.09
C GLN A 35 -28.70 -18.48 56.37
N THR A 36 -27.69 -18.37 55.50
CA THR A 36 -26.31 -18.83 55.78
C THR A 36 -25.39 -18.56 54.58
N THR A 37 -24.54 -17.54 54.66
CA THR A 37 -23.47 -17.33 53.67
C THR A 37 -22.11 -17.29 54.36
N LYS A 38 -21.30 -18.27 53.97
CA LYS A 38 -19.87 -18.39 54.24
C LYS A 38 -19.18 -17.05 53.94
N LYS A 39 -18.34 -16.59 54.86
CA LYS A 39 -17.34 -15.55 54.62
C LYS A 39 -16.50 -15.96 53.41
N SER A 40 -16.76 -15.33 52.26
CA SER A 40 -15.83 -15.29 51.14
C SER A 40 -14.68 -14.39 51.57
N THR A 41 -13.51 -14.98 51.77
CA THR A 41 -12.27 -14.26 51.99
C THR A 41 -11.96 -13.55 50.68
N LYS A 42 -12.18 -12.23 50.65
CA LYS A 42 -11.76 -11.36 49.57
C LYS A 42 -10.23 -11.46 49.46
N GLN A 43 -9.77 -12.23 48.48
CA GLN A 43 -8.35 -12.33 48.15
C GLN A 43 -7.96 -10.93 47.63
N SER A 44 -7.18 -10.23 48.45
CA SER A 44 -6.58 -8.96 48.09
C SER A 44 -5.51 -9.29 47.05
N GLU A 45 -5.75 -8.96 45.80
CA GLU A 45 -4.72 -8.94 44.75
C GLU A 45 -3.71 -7.86 45.10
N THR A 46 -2.68 -8.25 45.86
CA THR A 46 -1.42 -7.53 45.86
C THR A 46 -0.75 -7.85 44.53
N SER A 47 -0.78 -6.92 43.58
CA SER A 47 0.09 -6.94 42.41
C SER A 47 1.54 -6.92 42.90
N SER A 48 2.17 -8.08 43.02
CA SER A 48 3.59 -8.12 43.31
C SER A 48 4.32 -7.67 42.04
N SER A 49 5.03 -6.55 42.12
CA SER A 49 6.04 -6.16 41.14
C SER A 49 7.08 -7.27 41.03
N GLY A 50 7.00 -8.11 39.99
CA GLY A 50 7.84 -9.28 39.86
C GLY A 50 7.56 -10.06 38.59
N ALA A 51 8.49 -10.96 38.26
CA ALA A 51 8.32 -11.87 37.15
C ALA A 51 7.08 -12.75 37.35
N VAL A 52 6.25 -12.80 36.32
CA VAL A 52 5.11 -13.73 36.27
C VAL A 52 5.63 -15.17 36.15
N SER A 53 4.99 -16.07 36.89
CA SER A 53 5.36 -17.49 36.93
C SER A 53 4.15 -18.43 36.91
N SER A 54 2.98 -17.95 36.49
CA SER A 54 1.75 -18.74 36.39
C SER A 54 0.88 -18.25 35.24
N LEU A 55 0.13 -19.15 34.61
CA LEU A 55 -0.80 -18.81 33.51
C LEU A 55 -1.85 -17.76 33.90
N VAL A 56 -2.31 -17.78 35.16
CA VAL A 56 -3.33 -16.85 35.66
C VAL A 56 -2.76 -15.42 35.73
N ASP A 57 -1.50 -15.29 36.12
CA ASP A 57 -0.85 -14.01 36.34
C ASP A 57 -0.34 -13.38 35.03
N VAL A 58 -0.30 -14.13 33.92
CA VAL A 58 0.11 -13.63 32.58
C VAL A 58 -0.70 -12.41 32.16
N LYS A 59 -1.99 -12.36 32.51
CA LYS A 59 -2.84 -11.20 32.26
C LYS A 59 -2.20 -9.92 32.82
N SER A 60 -1.59 -9.97 34.01
CA SER A 60 -1.04 -8.79 34.67
C SER A 60 0.17 -8.15 33.96
N ALA A 61 0.84 -8.90 33.08
CA ALA A 61 1.97 -8.44 32.27
C ALA A 61 1.65 -8.31 30.76
N THR A 62 0.46 -8.76 30.35
CA THR A 62 -0.03 -8.58 28.98
C THR A 62 -0.72 -7.23 28.86
N ILE A 63 -0.49 -6.50 27.78
CA ILE A 63 -1.02 -5.16 27.58
C ILE A 63 -1.96 -5.11 26.37
N GLN A 64 -3.02 -4.31 26.48
CA GLN A 64 -3.81 -3.88 25.33
C GLN A 64 -3.24 -2.54 24.85
N ILE A 65 -3.04 -2.42 23.55
CA ILE A 65 -2.49 -1.23 22.91
C ILE A 65 -3.55 -0.64 21.99
N GLU A 66 -3.73 0.68 22.07
CA GLU A 66 -4.49 1.45 21.10
C GLU A 66 -3.57 2.52 20.48
N ALA A 67 -3.33 2.35 19.19
CA ALA A 67 -2.62 3.29 18.35
C ALA A 67 -3.63 4.20 17.65
N GLN A 68 -3.57 5.49 17.95
CA GLN A 68 -4.42 6.51 17.33
C GLN A 68 -3.60 7.28 16.30
N GLY A 69 -4.11 7.41 15.07
CA GLY A 69 -3.44 8.11 14.00
C GLY A 69 -4.29 8.22 12.75
N THR A 70 -3.65 8.64 11.65
CA THR A 70 -4.20 8.54 10.30
C THR A 70 -3.65 7.27 9.68
N PHE A 71 -4.56 6.35 9.35
CA PHE A 71 -4.24 5.12 8.64
C PHE A 71 -5.08 5.06 7.37
N ILE A 72 -4.48 4.65 6.26
CA ILE A 72 -5.20 4.41 5.02
C ILE A 72 -5.14 2.91 4.74
N ASP A 73 -6.29 2.26 4.86
CA ASP A 73 -6.41 0.82 4.64
C ASP A 73 -6.67 0.55 3.15
N PRO A 74 -6.04 -0.47 2.56
CA PRO A 74 -6.23 -0.79 1.13
C PRO A 74 -7.67 -1.19 0.78
N GLU A 75 -8.40 -1.84 1.68
CA GLU A 75 -9.79 -2.29 1.46
C GLU A 75 -10.80 -1.18 1.81
N PHE A 76 -10.53 -0.41 2.86
CA PHE A 76 -11.50 0.55 3.42
C PHE A 76 -11.19 2.03 3.13
N GLY A 77 -10.08 2.34 2.46
CA GLY A 77 -9.69 3.71 2.08
C GLY A 77 -9.24 4.58 3.26
N TYR A 78 -9.46 5.90 3.14
CA TYR A 78 -9.04 6.87 4.17
C TYR A 78 -9.83 6.70 5.47
N GLN A 79 -9.13 6.44 6.57
CA GLN A 79 -9.74 6.36 7.88
C GLN A 79 -9.05 7.32 8.89
N ALA A 80 -9.70 8.45 9.18
CA ALA A 80 -9.22 9.41 10.18
C ALA A 80 -9.55 8.98 11.61
N ASN A 81 -8.62 9.22 12.54
CA ASN A 81 -8.76 8.91 13.97
C ASN A 81 -9.02 7.43 14.25
N VAL A 82 -8.51 6.54 13.39
CA VAL A 82 -8.64 5.10 13.63
C VAL A 82 -7.75 4.71 14.80
N ALA A 83 -8.37 3.94 15.69
CA ALA A 83 -7.74 3.25 16.78
C ALA A 83 -7.36 1.84 16.28
N GLY A 84 -6.14 1.69 15.75
CA GLY A 84 -5.54 0.38 15.58
C GLY A 84 -5.36 -0.24 16.95
N ARG A 85 -5.87 -1.46 17.18
CA ARG A 85 -5.75 -2.15 18.47
C ARG A 85 -4.96 -3.43 18.32
N GLY A 86 -4.07 -3.65 19.27
CA GLY A 86 -3.23 -4.83 19.33
C GLY A 86 -2.91 -5.20 20.76
N SER A 87 -2.08 -6.22 20.91
CA SER A 87 -1.60 -6.72 22.19
C SER A 87 -0.08 -6.53 22.30
N GLY A 88 0.43 -6.65 23.52
CA GLY A 88 1.84 -6.67 23.80
C GLY A 88 2.10 -7.35 25.14
N PHE A 89 3.35 -7.35 25.57
CA PHE A 89 3.69 -7.76 26.93
C PHE A 89 4.93 -7.04 27.46
N ILE A 90 4.93 -6.82 28.76
CA ILE A 90 6.01 -6.14 29.49
C ILE A 90 7.14 -7.15 29.73
N ILE A 91 8.37 -6.75 29.42
CA ILE A 91 9.56 -7.62 29.51
C ILE A 91 10.50 -7.27 30.67
N ASP A 92 10.29 -6.12 31.31
CA ASP A 92 11.02 -5.73 32.53
C ASP A 92 10.19 -4.77 33.41
N PRO A 93 10.56 -4.56 34.69
CA PRO A 93 9.74 -3.79 35.62
C PRO A 93 9.78 -2.26 35.37
N THR A 94 10.60 -1.78 34.43
CA THR A 94 10.68 -0.36 34.10
C THR A 94 9.57 0.09 33.16
N GLY A 95 8.84 -0.86 32.54
CA GLY A 95 7.77 -0.54 31.57
C GLY A 95 8.15 -0.82 30.13
N LEU A 96 9.34 -1.39 29.89
CA LEU A 96 9.73 -1.82 28.55
C LEU A 96 8.86 -3.00 28.10
N ALA A 97 8.25 -2.89 26.93
CA ALA A 97 7.30 -3.86 26.40
C ALA A 97 7.51 -4.13 24.91
N VAL A 98 7.09 -5.32 24.49
CA VAL A 98 7.20 -5.80 23.10
C VAL A 98 5.81 -5.91 22.49
N THR A 99 5.71 -5.58 21.21
CA THR A 99 4.52 -5.76 20.37
C THR A 99 4.96 -5.91 18.90
N ASN A 100 4.02 -5.94 17.96
CA ASN A 100 4.32 -5.93 16.53
C ASN A 100 4.53 -4.51 15.98
N ASN A 101 5.29 -4.39 14.89
CA ASN A 101 5.52 -3.12 14.20
C ASN A 101 4.22 -2.56 13.61
N HIS A 102 3.41 -3.39 12.95
CA HIS A 102 2.16 -2.96 12.32
C HIS A 102 1.13 -2.43 13.33
N VAL A 103 1.28 -2.73 14.63
CA VAL A 103 0.41 -2.22 15.69
C VAL A 103 0.73 -0.76 16.03
N VAL A 104 1.98 -0.33 15.92
CA VAL A 104 2.44 0.96 16.48
C VAL A 104 2.97 1.96 15.46
N THR A 105 3.40 1.51 14.27
CA THR A 105 4.06 2.39 13.31
C THR A 105 3.09 3.39 12.70
N GLY A 106 3.52 4.65 12.64
CA GLY A 106 2.70 5.79 12.20
C GLY A 106 1.66 6.28 13.23
N ALA A 107 1.59 5.67 14.41
CA ALA A 107 0.70 6.15 15.47
C ALA A 107 1.12 7.55 15.96
N ALA A 108 0.15 8.46 16.09
CA ALA A 108 0.33 9.76 16.71
C ALA A 108 0.26 9.68 18.24
N LEU A 109 -0.55 8.77 18.77
CA LEU A 109 -0.69 8.51 20.20
C LEU A 109 -0.80 7.01 20.47
N LEU A 110 -0.05 6.53 21.47
CA LEU A 110 -0.16 5.17 21.99
C LEU A 110 -0.77 5.21 23.39
N LYS A 111 -1.93 4.56 23.54
CA LYS A 111 -2.55 4.29 24.84
C LYS A 111 -2.38 2.83 25.18
N VAL A 112 -2.05 2.56 26.44
CA VAL A 112 -1.80 1.22 26.93
C VAL A 112 -2.64 0.96 28.17
N TRP A 113 -3.28 -0.22 28.23
CA TRP A 113 -3.95 -0.74 29.41
C TRP A 113 -3.28 -2.04 29.86
N VAL A 114 -2.64 -2.00 31.02
CA VAL A 114 -1.97 -3.18 31.59
C VAL A 114 -3.02 -4.14 32.13
N GLY A 115 -2.97 -5.40 31.69
CA GLY A 115 -3.98 -6.41 31.99
C GLY A 115 -5.39 -6.08 31.50
N GLY A 116 -5.52 -5.12 30.58
CA GLY A 116 -6.82 -4.64 30.10
C GLY A 116 -7.60 -3.84 31.14
N ASP A 117 -6.96 -3.34 32.21
CA ASP A 117 -7.63 -2.51 33.22
C ASP A 117 -8.03 -1.15 32.63
N GLN A 118 -9.24 -1.07 32.09
CA GLN A 118 -9.81 0.13 31.48
C GLN A 118 -9.92 1.33 32.45
N SER A 119 -9.75 1.12 33.76
CA SER A 119 -9.75 2.21 34.75
C SER A 119 -8.45 3.01 34.78
N LYS A 120 -7.36 2.46 34.21
CA LYS A 120 -6.03 3.08 34.20
C LYS A 120 -5.36 2.95 32.84
N THR A 121 -5.21 4.09 32.17
CA THR A 121 -4.48 4.21 30.91
C THR A 121 -3.08 4.76 31.14
N TYR A 122 -2.13 4.27 30.38
CA TYR A 122 -0.74 4.75 30.33
C TYR A 122 -0.44 5.27 28.92
N ASN A 123 0.42 6.28 28.81
CA ASN A 123 1.02 6.62 27.53
C ASN A 123 2.21 5.67 27.29
N ALA A 124 2.58 5.50 26.02
CA ALA A 124 3.81 4.81 25.65
C ALA A 124 4.55 5.53 24.54
N LYS A 125 5.87 5.32 24.48
CA LYS A 125 6.74 5.79 23.40
C LYS A 125 7.26 4.60 22.62
N VAL A 126 7.31 4.72 21.29
CA VAL A 126 8.05 3.75 20.47
C VAL A 126 9.55 4.02 20.66
N VAL A 127 10.27 3.03 21.19
CA VAL A 127 11.73 3.09 21.36
C VAL A 127 12.39 2.88 20.00
N ALA A 128 12.04 1.77 19.34
CA ALA A 128 12.48 1.44 17.99
C ALA A 128 11.60 0.32 17.42
N VAL A 129 11.65 0.14 16.10
CA VAL A 129 10.93 -0.91 15.37
C VAL A 129 11.84 -1.68 14.42
N SER A 130 11.47 -2.93 14.14
CA SER A 130 11.93 -3.68 12.98
C SER A 130 10.73 -3.98 12.10
N GLU A 131 10.72 -3.40 10.90
CA GLU A 131 9.60 -3.49 9.98
C GLU A 131 9.56 -4.87 9.34
N CYS A 132 10.70 -5.34 8.81
CA CYS A 132 10.80 -6.66 8.20
C CYS A 132 10.61 -7.83 9.16
N SER A 133 10.92 -7.68 10.46
CA SER A 133 10.62 -8.72 11.46
C SER A 133 9.27 -8.53 12.15
N ASP A 134 8.53 -7.48 11.80
CA ASP A 134 7.31 -7.02 12.46
C ASP A 134 7.40 -6.96 13.99
N LEU A 135 8.46 -6.35 14.52
CA LEU A 135 8.66 -6.21 15.97
C LEU A 135 8.80 -4.75 16.35
N ALA A 136 8.22 -4.39 17.49
CA ALA A 136 8.38 -3.09 18.09
C ALA A 136 8.71 -3.18 19.57
N LEU A 137 9.58 -2.29 20.00
CA LEU A 137 9.90 -2.06 21.40
C LEU A 137 9.28 -0.73 21.82
N ILE A 138 8.46 -0.76 22.87
CA ILE A 138 7.82 0.43 23.43
C ILE A 138 8.17 0.60 24.90
N ASP A 139 8.14 1.84 25.36
CA ASP A 139 8.39 2.24 26.75
C ASP A 139 7.10 2.82 27.33
N ILE A 140 6.53 2.15 28.33
CA ILE A 140 5.28 2.53 28.99
C ILE A 140 5.58 3.46 30.16
N ASP A 141 4.93 4.62 30.21
CA ASP A 141 5.14 5.59 31.29
C ASP A 141 4.77 4.98 32.67
N GLY A 142 5.76 4.76 33.53
CA GLY A 142 5.57 4.24 34.88
C GLY A 142 6.76 3.40 35.35
N ASP A 143 6.58 2.67 36.44
CA ASP A 143 7.53 1.67 36.94
C ASP A 143 6.82 0.63 37.82
N GLY A 144 7.57 -0.41 38.20
CA GLY A 144 7.08 -1.47 39.10
C GLY A 144 6.09 -2.44 38.45
N PHE A 145 6.11 -2.54 37.13
CA PHE A 145 5.19 -3.40 36.38
C PHE A 145 5.52 -4.89 36.57
N PRO A 146 4.51 -5.78 36.61
CA PRO A 146 4.70 -7.20 36.35
C PRO A 146 5.24 -7.42 34.93
N TYR A 147 6.11 -8.41 34.76
CA TYR A 147 6.74 -8.69 33.47
C TYR A 147 6.85 -10.19 33.20
N LEU A 148 6.94 -10.54 31.92
CA LEU A 148 7.15 -11.91 31.47
C LEU A 148 8.64 -12.19 31.25
N GLU A 149 9.04 -13.44 31.47
CA GLU A 149 10.38 -13.92 31.15
C GLU A 149 10.33 -14.86 29.96
N TRP A 150 11.42 -14.91 29.19
CA TRP A 150 11.57 -15.84 28.08
C TRP A 150 11.75 -17.27 28.58
N ARG A 151 11.21 -18.24 27.83
CA ARG A 151 11.44 -19.66 28.09
C ARG A 151 12.90 -20.03 27.90
N ASP A 152 13.41 -20.81 28.84
CA ASP A 152 14.68 -21.52 28.71
C ASP A 152 14.51 -22.83 27.94
N GLY A 153 15.47 -23.15 27.07
CA GLY A 153 15.46 -24.38 26.28
C GLY A 153 14.78 -24.27 24.91
N PRO A 154 14.73 -25.38 24.16
CA PRO A 154 14.17 -25.40 22.81
C PRO A 154 12.64 -25.32 22.81
N VAL A 155 12.09 -24.76 21.74
CA VAL A 155 10.67 -24.82 21.38
C VAL A 155 10.54 -25.94 20.35
N SER A 156 9.81 -27.00 20.68
CA SER A 156 9.72 -28.18 19.83
C SER A 156 8.29 -28.63 19.57
N VAL A 157 8.08 -29.36 18.46
CA VAL A 157 6.76 -29.92 18.11
C VAL A 157 6.18 -30.69 19.30
N GLY A 158 4.92 -30.42 19.61
CA GLY A 158 4.19 -31.00 20.75
C GLY A 158 4.41 -30.28 22.08
N LEU A 159 5.21 -29.21 22.14
CA LEU A 159 5.23 -28.31 23.29
C LEU A 159 3.86 -27.67 23.46
N GLU A 160 3.28 -27.81 24.65
CA GLU A 160 2.03 -27.13 25.02
C GLU A 160 2.26 -25.63 25.12
N VAL A 161 1.39 -24.85 24.46
CA VAL A 161 1.50 -23.40 24.39
C VAL A 161 0.14 -22.74 24.60
N TYR A 162 0.18 -21.49 25.04
CA TYR A 162 -0.99 -20.65 25.24
C TYR A 162 -0.79 -19.30 24.57
N ALA A 163 -1.76 -18.87 23.76
CA ALA A 163 -1.75 -17.53 23.17
C ALA A 163 -2.56 -16.59 24.06
N ALA A 164 -1.92 -15.53 24.54
CA ALA A 164 -2.52 -14.51 25.39
C ALA A 164 -2.68 -13.19 24.62
N GLY A 165 -3.79 -12.49 24.82
CA GLY A 165 -4.02 -11.20 24.16
C GLY A 165 -5.43 -10.65 24.35
N PHE A 166 -5.68 -9.52 23.69
CA PHE A 166 -6.92 -8.76 23.72
C PHE A 166 -7.49 -8.65 22.29
N PRO A 167 -8.54 -9.40 21.93
CA PRO A 167 -9.16 -9.32 20.61
C PRO A 167 -9.72 -7.93 20.28
N LEU A 168 -9.81 -7.61 18.99
CA LEU A 168 -10.42 -6.35 18.53
C LEU A 168 -11.86 -6.21 19.04
N GLY A 169 -12.18 -5.01 19.53
CA GLY A 169 -13.52 -4.68 20.04
C GLY A 169 -13.86 -5.26 21.41
N ASP A 170 -12.99 -6.09 22.00
CA ASP A 170 -13.18 -6.67 23.33
C ASP A 170 -12.05 -6.25 24.28
N PRO A 171 -12.34 -5.53 25.38
CA PRO A 171 -11.31 -5.24 26.39
C PRO A 171 -10.95 -6.46 27.25
N GLU A 172 -11.68 -7.58 27.14
CA GLU A 172 -11.42 -8.77 27.94
C GLU A 172 -10.19 -9.55 27.45
N PHE A 173 -9.44 -10.03 28.45
CA PHE A 173 -8.26 -10.86 28.24
C PHE A 173 -8.67 -12.26 27.76
N THR A 174 -8.00 -12.75 26.72
CA THR A 174 -8.16 -14.12 26.22
C THR A 174 -6.87 -14.91 26.42
N LEU A 175 -7.07 -16.21 26.73
CA LEU A 175 -6.00 -17.19 26.82
C LEU A 175 -6.48 -18.47 26.14
N THR A 176 -5.93 -18.78 24.97
CA THR A 176 -6.28 -19.98 24.20
C THR A 176 -5.14 -20.97 24.29
N LYS A 177 -5.48 -22.26 24.37
CA LYS A 177 -4.51 -23.36 24.52
C LYS A 177 -4.30 -24.08 23.19
N GLY A 178 -3.08 -24.53 22.96
CA GLY A 178 -2.71 -25.38 21.84
C GLY A 178 -1.35 -26.05 22.05
N ILE A 179 -0.74 -26.49 20.96
CA ILE A 179 0.61 -27.04 20.88
C ILE A 179 1.39 -26.38 19.73
N VAL A 180 2.71 -26.48 19.79
CA VAL A 180 3.57 -26.22 18.63
C VAL A 180 3.36 -27.32 17.59
N SER A 181 2.85 -26.95 16.43
CA SER A 181 2.59 -27.82 15.28
C SER A 181 3.82 -27.94 14.38
N LYS A 182 4.57 -26.84 14.20
CA LYS A 182 5.83 -26.81 13.44
C LYS A 182 6.79 -25.80 14.07
N GLU A 183 8.03 -26.20 14.28
CA GLU A 183 9.06 -25.33 14.86
C GLU A 183 9.49 -24.20 13.92
N LYS A 184 9.52 -24.49 12.61
CA LYS A 184 9.96 -23.60 11.55
C LYS A 184 9.03 -23.71 10.36
N ALA A 185 7.92 -23.01 10.43
CA ALA A 185 7.11 -22.70 9.24
C ALA A 185 7.74 -21.54 8.48
N ASP A 186 7.39 -21.44 7.21
CA ASP A 186 7.70 -20.27 6.39
C ASP A 186 7.08 -19.02 7.04
N GLY A 187 7.87 -17.96 7.13
CA GLY A 187 7.49 -16.70 7.78
C GLY A 187 7.37 -15.53 6.82
N GLU A 188 7.51 -15.76 5.51
CA GLU A 188 7.20 -14.76 4.49
C GLU A 188 5.68 -14.51 4.46
N THR A 189 5.30 -13.24 4.61
CA THR A 189 3.92 -12.79 4.47
C THR A 189 3.86 -11.50 3.68
N ASN A 190 2.65 -11.00 3.47
CA ASN A 190 2.45 -9.68 2.89
C ASN A 190 2.75 -8.51 3.85
N TRP A 191 3.12 -8.71 5.12
CA TRP A 191 3.43 -7.59 6.03
C TRP A 191 4.71 -7.76 6.86
N ALA A 192 5.43 -8.86 6.68
CA ALA A 192 6.81 -9.01 7.11
C ALA A 192 7.50 -10.13 6.33
N SER A 193 8.83 -10.17 6.42
CA SER A 193 9.67 -11.20 5.82
C SER A 193 10.50 -11.84 6.93
N ILE A 194 10.25 -13.10 7.26
CA ILE A 194 10.92 -13.79 8.37
C ILE A 194 11.31 -15.19 7.93
N ASP A 195 12.60 -15.54 8.02
CA ASP A 195 13.13 -16.86 7.62
C ASP A 195 12.32 -18.05 8.16
N SER A 196 11.85 -17.95 9.41
CA SER A 196 10.94 -18.95 9.97
C SER A 196 10.19 -18.45 11.20
N VAL A 197 8.95 -18.94 11.34
CA VAL A 197 8.06 -18.70 12.47
C VAL A 197 7.61 -20.01 13.13
N ILE A 198 7.12 -19.92 14.37
CA ILE A 198 6.50 -21.04 15.07
C ILE A 198 5.06 -21.18 14.56
N GLU A 199 4.68 -22.35 14.08
CA GLU A 199 3.28 -22.70 13.79
C GLU A 199 2.68 -23.40 15.02
N HIS A 200 1.48 -23.00 15.43
CA HIS A 200 0.73 -23.59 16.54
C HIS A 200 -0.77 -23.65 16.22
N ASP A 201 -1.51 -24.41 17.03
CA ASP A 201 -2.98 -24.54 16.92
C ASP A 201 -3.76 -23.79 18.02
N ALA A 202 -3.07 -23.06 18.91
CA ALA A 202 -3.73 -22.14 19.84
C ALA A 202 -4.38 -20.97 19.08
N THR A 203 -5.71 -20.87 19.11
CA THR A 203 -6.46 -19.87 18.32
C THR A 203 -6.08 -18.44 18.65
N ILE A 204 -5.73 -17.64 17.64
CA ILE A 204 -5.60 -16.18 17.77
C ILE A 204 -6.62 -15.46 16.90
N ASN A 205 -7.06 -14.30 17.38
CA ASN A 205 -7.97 -13.40 16.67
C ASN A 205 -7.29 -12.06 16.41
N PRO A 206 -7.76 -11.26 15.43
CA PRO A 206 -7.36 -9.88 15.29
C PRO A 206 -7.35 -9.18 16.65
N GLY A 207 -6.29 -8.43 16.95
CA GLY A 207 -6.06 -7.80 18.27
C GLY A 207 -5.10 -8.60 19.17
N ASN A 208 -4.96 -9.92 19.00
CA ASN A 208 -3.96 -10.70 19.71
C ASN A 208 -2.53 -10.50 19.18
N SER A 209 -2.37 -9.93 17.97
CA SER A 209 -1.07 -9.61 17.39
C SER A 209 -0.24 -8.78 18.35
N GLY A 210 1.01 -9.18 18.54
CA GLY A 210 1.98 -8.60 19.47
C GLY A 210 1.91 -9.19 20.88
N GLY A 211 0.82 -9.89 21.22
CA GLY A 211 0.67 -10.61 22.48
C GLY A 211 1.60 -11.82 22.60
N PRO A 212 1.86 -12.34 23.81
CA PRO A 212 2.81 -13.42 23.99
C PRO A 212 2.18 -14.79 23.66
N LEU A 213 2.98 -15.65 23.04
CA LEU A 213 2.80 -17.10 23.07
C LEU A 213 3.67 -17.64 24.20
N ILE A 214 3.07 -18.38 25.14
CA ILE A 214 3.74 -18.83 26.37
C ILE A 214 3.63 -20.34 26.58
N ASP A 215 4.48 -20.90 27.43
CA ASP A 215 4.35 -22.28 27.94
C ASP A 215 3.46 -22.36 29.21
N GLU A 216 3.30 -23.56 29.76
CA GLU A 216 2.54 -23.85 30.98
C GLU A 216 3.06 -23.09 32.22
N GLU A 217 4.32 -22.66 32.23
CA GLU A 217 4.94 -21.88 33.29
C GLU A 217 4.76 -20.36 33.12
N GLY A 218 4.11 -19.91 32.04
CA GLY A 218 3.95 -18.49 31.73
C GLY A 218 5.20 -17.85 31.13
N LYS A 219 6.14 -18.64 30.60
CA LYS A 219 7.36 -18.15 29.95
C LYS A 219 7.14 -18.00 28.45
N VAL A 220 7.68 -16.92 27.88
CA VAL A 220 7.46 -16.56 26.48
C VAL A 220 8.25 -17.47 25.55
N VAL A 221 7.54 -18.11 24.61
CA VAL A 221 8.09 -18.93 23.54
C VAL A 221 8.08 -18.22 22.19
N GLY A 222 7.22 -17.22 22.03
CA GLY A 222 7.13 -16.40 20.82
C GLY A 222 6.15 -15.24 20.97
N ILE A 223 5.92 -14.52 19.87
CA ILE A 223 5.06 -13.33 19.80
C ILE A 223 4.02 -13.57 18.72
N ASN A 224 2.73 -13.57 19.07
CA ASN A 224 1.64 -13.83 18.15
C ASN A 224 1.65 -12.81 17.00
N TYR A 225 1.55 -13.28 15.76
CA TYR A 225 1.87 -12.45 14.59
C TYR A 225 0.89 -12.62 13.42
N ALA A 226 0.58 -13.86 13.02
CA ALA A 226 -0.23 -14.13 11.82
C ALA A 226 -1.16 -15.34 12.01
N ALA A 227 -2.18 -15.45 11.17
CA ALA A 227 -3.09 -16.59 11.16
C ALA A 227 -3.57 -16.92 9.75
N TYR A 228 -3.55 -18.21 9.39
CA TYR A 228 -4.25 -18.75 8.23
C TYR A 228 -5.47 -19.56 8.70
N LYS A 229 -6.55 -18.82 9.02
CA LYS A 229 -7.72 -19.34 9.74
C LYS A 229 -8.46 -20.46 9.00
N SER A 230 -8.48 -20.46 7.68
CA SER A 230 -9.15 -21.49 6.88
C SER A 230 -8.52 -22.88 7.04
N ALA A 231 -7.26 -22.94 7.49
CA ALA A 231 -6.54 -24.17 7.77
C ALA A 231 -6.23 -24.37 9.26
N ASP A 232 -6.80 -23.55 10.15
CA ASP A 232 -6.51 -23.55 11.59
C ASP A 232 -5.00 -23.44 11.92
N GLN A 233 -4.26 -22.66 11.12
CA GLN A 233 -2.84 -22.41 11.34
C GLN A 233 -2.64 -21.02 11.96
N TYR A 234 -1.86 -20.96 13.02
CA TYR A 234 -1.53 -19.74 13.73
C TYR A 234 -0.02 -19.64 13.91
N PHE A 235 0.50 -18.43 13.85
CA PHE A 235 1.93 -18.19 13.77
C PHE A 235 2.42 -17.19 14.81
N ALA A 236 3.59 -17.49 15.37
CA ALA A 236 4.29 -16.63 16.30
C ALA A 236 5.77 -16.45 15.91
N ILE A 237 6.27 -15.23 16.05
CA ILE A 237 7.69 -14.91 15.90
C ILE A 237 8.45 -15.59 17.05
N GLY A 238 9.40 -16.46 16.72
CA GLY A 238 10.08 -17.28 17.72
C GLY A 238 10.94 -16.49 18.70
N LYS A 239 11.01 -16.93 19.97
CA LYS A 239 11.74 -16.23 21.04
C LYS A 239 13.20 -15.90 20.70
N ASP A 240 13.90 -16.76 19.97
CA ASP A 240 15.34 -16.57 19.73
C ASP A 240 15.58 -15.44 18.71
N LEU A 241 14.77 -15.38 17.64
CA LEU A 241 14.76 -14.25 16.71
C LEU A 241 14.33 -12.97 17.43
N ALA A 242 13.21 -13.02 18.15
CA ALA A 242 12.66 -11.87 18.86
C ALA A 242 13.67 -11.26 19.83
N LYS A 243 14.35 -12.08 20.64
CA LYS A 243 15.39 -11.60 21.57
C LYS A 243 16.54 -10.90 20.84
N ASN A 244 17.02 -11.46 19.73
CA ASN A 244 18.11 -10.84 18.96
C ASN A 244 17.70 -9.49 18.37
N VAL A 245 16.46 -9.38 17.86
CA VAL A 245 15.94 -8.10 17.35
C VAL A 245 15.73 -7.10 18.50
N ILE A 246 15.11 -7.51 19.61
CA ILE A 246 14.86 -6.66 20.79
C ILE A 246 16.15 -6.07 21.35
N GLU A 247 17.23 -6.86 21.44
CA GLU A 247 18.52 -6.34 21.91
C GLU A 247 19.08 -5.23 21.01
N GLN A 248 18.84 -5.29 19.70
CA GLN A 248 19.21 -4.21 18.77
C GLN A 248 18.29 -3.00 18.94
N LEU A 249 16.97 -3.22 19.06
CA LEU A 249 15.98 -2.15 19.25
C LEU A 249 16.18 -1.38 20.56
N LYS A 250 16.72 -2.02 21.61
CA LYS A 250 17.11 -1.35 22.88
C LYS A 250 18.12 -0.22 22.70
N THR A 251 18.86 -0.17 21.58
CA THR A 251 19.78 0.92 21.26
C THR A 251 19.05 2.21 20.82
N GLY A 252 17.74 2.13 20.56
CA GLY A 252 16.93 3.23 20.04
C GLY A 252 17.00 3.40 18.52
N ASN A 253 17.70 2.50 17.82
CA ASN A 253 17.78 2.50 16.36
C ASN A 253 16.76 1.52 15.78
N ASN A 254 16.05 1.95 14.74
CA ASN A 254 15.23 1.06 13.93
C ASN A 254 16.14 0.05 13.18
N LEU A 255 15.62 -1.14 12.92
CA LEU A 255 16.28 -2.22 12.18
C LEU A 255 15.47 -2.55 10.93
N ASP A 256 16.11 -2.70 9.77
CA ASP A 256 15.45 -3.10 8.51
C ASP A 256 14.12 -2.36 8.27
N SER A 257 14.15 -1.02 8.37
CA SER A 257 12.94 -0.20 8.30
C SER A 257 13.22 1.19 7.72
N ILE A 258 12.32 1.61 6.83
CA ILE A 258 12.27 2.97 6.28
C ILE A 258 11.23 3.82 7.03
N GLY A 259 10.51 3.21 7.97
CA GLY A 259 9.52 3.81 8.84
C GLY A 259 8.13 3.89 8.25
N VAL A 260 7.71 2.85 7.52
CA VAL A 260 6.34 2.69 7.03
C VAL A 260 5.65 1.52 7.73
N ASN A 261 4.32 1.59 7.80
CA ASN A 261 3.48 0.43 8.05
C ASN A 261 3.02 -0.07 6.68
N GLY A 262 3.74 -1.06 6.15
CA GLY A 262 3.60 -1.52 4.77
C GLY A 262 2.91 -2.88 4.67
N VAL A 263 2.11 -3.07 3.62
CA VAL A 263 1.55 -4.38 3.24
C VAL A 263 1.76 -4.58 1.74
N ALA A 264 2.34 -5.70 1.35
CA ALA A 264 2.44 -6.15 -0.03
C ALA A 264 1.04 -6.35 -0.63
N VAL A 265 0.83 -5.74 -1.80
CA VAL A 265 -0.40 -5.81 -2.58
C VAL A 265 -0.06 -6.16 -4.02
N VAL A 266 -0.95 -6.94 -4.63
CA VAL A 266 -0.93 -7.27 -6.07
C VAL A 266 -2.34 -7.06 -6.59
N SER A 267 -2.48 -6.36 -7.70
CA SER A 267 -3.79 -6.16 -8.35
C SER A 267 -4.34 -7.46 -8.92
N ASP A 268 -5.66 -7.53 -9.09
CA ASP A 268 -6.34 -8.74 -9.57
C ASP A 268 -5.91 -9.17 -10.99
N ASP A 269 -5.45 -8.22 -11.81
CA ASP A 269 -4.93 -8.42 -13.17
C ASP A 269 -3.40 -8.61 -13.20
N GLU A 270 -2.74 -8.62 -12.04
CA GLU A 270 -1.29 -8.77 -11.85
C GLU A 270 -0.44 -7.67 -12.52
N THR A 271 -1.05 -6.56 -12.93
CA THR A 271 -0.35 -5.44 -13.60
C THR A 271 0.32 -4.47 -12.62
N LEU A 272 -0.18 -4.40 -11.38
CA LEU A 272 0.35 -3.56 -10.32
C LEU A 272 0.74 -4.41 -9.12
N SER A 273 1.99 -4.30 -8.68
CA SER A 273 2.47 -4.85 -7.42
C SER A 273 3.30 -3.82 -6.66
N GLY A 274 3.28 -3.92 -5.33
CA GLY A 274 4.06 -3.02 -4.50
C GLY A 274 3.73 -3.12 -3.01
N ILE A 275 4.31 -2.23 -2.22
CA ILE A 275 4.04 -2.11 -0.79
C ILE A 275 3.08 -0.95 -0.56
N TRP A 276 1.83 -1.27 -0.23
CA TRP A 276 0.83 -0.31 0.23
C TRP A 276 1.25 0.26 1.58
N VAL A 277 1.34 1.60 1.66
CA VAL A 277 1.73 2.31 2.88
C VAL A 277 0.49 2.71 3.65
N SER A 278 0.17 2.00 4.74
CA SER A 278 -0.96 2.36 5.59
C SER A 278 -0.70 3.61 6.43
N SER A 279 0.54 3.78 6.89
CA SER A 279 0.96 4.95 7.67
C SER A 279 2.47 5.14 7.61
N VAL A 280 2.92 6.36 7.94
CA VAL A 280 4.33 6.74 7.92
C VAL A 280 4.72 7.32 9.27
N LYS A 281 5.84 6.84 9.84
CA LYS A 281 6.40 7.39 11.07
C LYS A 281 7.03 8.75 10.78
N SER A 282 6.59 9.80 11.48
CA SER A 282 7.18 11.14 11.34
C SER A 282 8.70 11.15 11.60
N GLY A 283 9.43 11.86 10.75
CA GLY A 283 10.88 11.99 10.75
C GLY A 283 11.64 10.78 10.20
N SER A 284 10.95 9.73 9.74
CA SER A 284 11.56 8.56 9.12
C SER A 284 12.18 8.88 7.75
N PRO A 285 13.02 7.98 7.19
CA PRO A 285 13.47 8.09 5.80
C PRO A 285 12.32 8.26 4.80
N ALA A 286 11.22 7.50 4.95
CA ALA A 286 10.05 7.60 4.10
C ALA A 286 9.32 8.95 4.24
N ASP A 287 9.13 9.45 5.47
CA ASP A 287 8.51 10.77 5.72
C ASP A 287 9.33 11.91 5.09
N LYS A 288 10.66 11.84 5.23
CA LYS A 288 11.57 12.83 4.63
C LYS A 288 11.58 12.77 3.11
N ALA A 289 11.40 11.58 2.53
CA ALA A 289 11.22 11.43 1.10
C ALA A 289 9.85 11.93 0.64
N GLY A 290 8.89 12.16 1.52
CA GLY A 290 7.55 12.64 1.17
C GLY A 290 6.56 11.52 0.83
N VAL A 291 6.87 10.28 1.24
CA VAL A 291 5.92 9.16 1.21
C VAL A 291 4.78 9.47 2.18
N LYS A 292 3.55 9.15 1.77
CA LYS A 292 2.32 9.37 2.55
C LYS A 292 1.58 8.05 2.76
N GLY A 293 0.67 8.03 3.73
CA GLY A 293 -0.32 6.96 3.79
C GLY A 293 -1.15 6.94 2.51
N GLY A 294 -1.45 5.76 1.98
CA GLY A 294 -2.13 5.54 0.70
C GLY A 294 -1.20 5.48 -0.52
N ASP A 295 0.09 5.75 -0.36
CA ASP A 295 1.07 5.53 -1.42
C ASP A 295 1.35 4.01 -1.58
N ILE A 296 1.63 3.56 -2.80
CA ILE A 296 2.12 2.20 -3.10
C ILE A 296 3.56 2.32 -3.58
N ILE A 297 4.52 1.78 -2.82
CA ILE A 297 5.91 1.71 -3.28
C ILE A 297 6.01 0.59 -4.30
N THR A 298 6.17 0.94 -5.58
CA THR A 298 6.16 -0.01 -6.70
C THR A 298 7.54 -0.55 -7.02
N THR A 299 8.57 0.29 -6.86
CA THR A 299 9.97 -0.09 -7.08
C THR A 299 10.89 0.38 -5.96
N MET A 300 11.95 -0.39 -5.73
CA MET A 300 13.06 -0.02 -4.86
C MET A 300 14.38 -0.44 -5.52
N GLU A 301 15.32 0.50 -5.66
CA GLU A 301 16.58 0.30 -6.38
C GLU A 301 16.39 -0.27 -7.81
N GLY A 302 15.30 0.14 -8.48
CA GLY A 302 14.95 -0.29 -9.84
C GLY A 302 14.40 -1.72 -9.94
N LEU A 303 14.14 -2.39 -8.82
CA LEU A 303 13.46 -3.67 -8.78
C LEU A 303 11.97 -3.48 -8.45
N TYR A 304 11.09 -4.14 -9.21
CA TYR A 304 9.71 -4.32 -8.82
C TYR A 304 9.65 -5.19 -7.57
N ILE A 305 8.86 -4.76 -6.60
CA ILE A 305 8.72 -5.44 -5.30
C ILE A 305 7.33 -6.00 -5.14
N ALA A 306 7.16 -6.97 -4.23
CA ALA A 306 5.89 -7.63 -3.93
C ALA A 306 5.26 -8.39 -5.12
N THR A 307 6.06 -8.75 -6.14
CA THR A 307 5.58 -9.49 -7.32
C THR A 307 5.02 -10.88 -6.98
N ASP A 308 5.44 -11.46 -5.86
CA ASP A 308 4.94 -12.74 -5.32
C ASP A 308 3.89 -12.56 -4.21
N GLY A 309 3.46 -11.32 -3.96
CA GLY A 309 2.54 -10.95 -2.88
C GLY A 309 3.17 -10.92 -1.48
N THR A 310 4.50 -10.96 -1.36
CA THR A 310 5.21 -10.93 -0.07
C THR A 310 6.10 -9.69 0.09
N MET A 311 6.64 -9.49 1.29
CA MET A 311 7.63 -8.45 1.56
C MET A 311 9.08 -8.89 1.28
N ALA A 312 9.32 -10.08 0.73
CA ALA A 312 10.65 -10.67 0.63
C ALA A 312 11.66 -9.76 -0.09
N ASP A 313 11.40 -9.38 -1.35
CA ASP A 313 12.31 -8.53 -2.13
C ASP A 313 12.57 -7.18 -1.45
N TYR A 314 11.51 -6.55 -0.94
CA TYR A 314 11.60 -5.29 -0.20
C TYR A 314 12.53 -5.41 1.01
N CYS A 315 12.35 -6.46 1.81
CA CYS A 315 13.15 -6.68 3.01
C CYS A 315 14.58 -7.13 2.72
N ASP A 316 14.81 -7.89 1.66
CA ASP A 316 16.15 -8.27 1.24
C ASP A 316 16.95 -7.06 0.74
N ILE A 317 16.30 -6.11 0.05
CA ILE A 317 16.93 -4.82 -0.27
C ILE A 317 17.32 -4.08 1.01
N LEU A 318 16.42 -3.96 2.00
CA LEU A 318 16.76 -3.27 3.26
C LEU A 318 17.90 -3.96 4.03
N ARG A 319 17.92 -5.30 4.11
CA ARG A 319 18.96 -6.07 4.82
C ARG A 319 20.33 -6.01 4.15
N THR A 320 20.38 -5.76 2.84
CA THR A 320 21.62 -5.65 2.08
C THR A 320 22.24 -4.25 2.14
N HIS A 321 21.53 -3.28 2.73
CA HIS A 321 21.96 -1.89 2.85
C HIS A 321 22.09 -1.44 4.31
N ASN A 322 22.86 -0.39 4.54
CA ASN A 322 22.89 0.26 5.85
C ASN A 322 21.69 1.22 5.99
N PRO A 323 21.17 1.46 7.20
CA PRO A 323 19.99 2.33 7.41
C PRO A 323 20.11 3.78 6.87
N GLY A 324 21.33 4.26 6.65
CA GLY A 324 21.60 5.61 6.15
C GLY A 324 21.93 5.68 4.66
N ASP A 325 21.94 4.54 3.96
CA ASP A 325 22.22 4.51 2.53
C ASP A 325 21.08 5.18 1.76
N THR A 326 21.42 5.81 0.65
CA THR A 326 20.44 6.42 -0.27
C THR A 326 19.86 5.33 -1.14
N LEU A 327 18.54 5.13 -1.09
CA LEU A 327 17.83 4.13 -1.88
C LEU A 327 16.80 4.81 -2.77
N SER A 328 16.85 4.56 -4.06
CA SER A 328 15.89 5.03 -5.05
C SER A 328 14.58 4.27 -4.89
N ILE A 329 13.47 5.00 -4.96
CA ILE A 329 12.12 4.43 -4.86
C ILE A 329 11.21 5.09 -5.89
N GLU A 330 10.24 4.33 -6.36
CA GLU A 330 9.09 4.85 -7.08
C GLU A 330 7.81 4.50 -6.33
N VAL A 331 6.86 5.42 -6.44
CA VAL A 331 5.63 5.38 -5.67
C VAL A 331 4.46 5.76 -6.55
N LEU A 332 3.43 4.93 -6.58
CA LEU A 332 2.11 5.34 -7.06
C LEU A 332 1.36 5.98 -5.89
N ARG A 333 1.09 7.28 -5.97
CA ARG A 333 0.24 7.97 -5.00
C ARG A 333 -1.22 7.72 -5.33
N TRP A 334 -1.90 6.95 -4.50
CA TRP A 334 -3.25 6.49 -4.82
C TRP A 334 -4.30 7.61 -4.87
N SER A 335 -4.10 8.72 -4.15
CA SER A 335 -5.09 9.80 -4.05
C SER A 335 -5.31 10.57 -5.35
N ASP A 336 -4.24 10.77 -6.12
CA ASP A 336 -4.19 11.53 -7.37
C ASP A 336 -3.78 10.64 -8.56
N GLN A 337 -3.41 9.38 -8.30
CA GLN A 337 -2.93 8.42 -9.29
C GLN A 337 -1.64 8.88 -9.99
N GLU A 338 -0.80 9.64 -9.27
CA GLU A 338 0.50 10.12 -9.75
C GLU A 338 1.61 9.12 -9.45
N TYR A 339 2.50 8.89 -10.43
CA TYR A 339 3.76 8.22 -10.19
C TYR A 339 4.81 9.24 -9.75
N LEU A 340 5.48 8.95 -8.64
CA LEU A 340 6.51 9.79 -8.06
C LEU A 340 7.81 9.00 -7.98
N ALA A 341 8.92 9.64 -8.33
CA ALA A 341 10.26 9.08 -8.21
C ALA A 341 11.09 9.90 -7.22
N GLY A 342 11.92 9.23 -6.44
CA GLY A 342 12.77 9.90 -5.46
C GLY A 342 13.72 8.93 -4.77
N GLN A 343 14.25 9.35 -3.63
CA GLN A 343 15.21 8.57 -2.88
C GLN A 343 14.99 8.69 -1.36
N LEU A 344 14.91 7.54 -0.70
CA LEU A 344 15.08 7.45 0.74
C LEU A 344 16.47 7.98 1.13
N ASN A 345 16.54 8.77 2.19
CA ASN A 345 17.78 9.45 2.63
C ASN A 345 18.45 10.32 1.54
N GLY A 346 17.73 10.71 0.49
CA GLY A 346 18.26 11.49 -0.63
C GLY A 346 17.28 12.56 -1.09
N LYS A 347 17.02 12.59 -2.40
CA LYS A 347 16.05 13.52 -3.01
C LYS A 347 14.62 13.15 -2.60
N PRO A 348 13.78 14.12 -2.23
CA PRO A 348 12.36 13.84 -1.99
C PRO A 348 11.68 13.34 -3.27
N LEU A 349 10.57 12.64 -3.09
CA LEU A 349 9.64 12.26 -4.15
C LEU A 349 9.19 13.51 -4.89
N GLN A 350 9.32 13.45 -6.20
CA GLN A 350 8.80 14.41 -7.16
C GLN A 350 8.03 13.62 -8.21
N THR A 351 7.09 14.28 -8.87
CA THR A 351 6.34 13.63 -9.95
C THR A 351 7.32 13.11 -10.99
N SER A 352 7.17 11.82 -11.30
CA SER A 352 7.93 11.19 -12.37
C SER A 352 7.47 11.84 -13.66
N PHE A 353 8.36 12.63 -14.28
CA PHE A 353 8.20 13.35 -15.55
C PHE A 353 6.75 13.67 -15.99
N THR A 354 6.25 14.86 -15.64
CA THR A 354 5.04 15.47 -16.19
C THR A 354 5.40 16.29 -17.43
N PHE A 355 4.71 16.06 -18.55
CA PHE A 355 4.88 16.87 -19.76
C PHE A 355 4.34 18.29 -19.56
N ALA A 356 3.28 18.45 -18.76
CA ALA A 356 2.67 19.75 -18.49
C ALA A 356 3.64 20.77 -17.86
N ASP A 357 4.51 20.35 -16.94
CA ASP A 357 5.46 21.24 -16.26
C ASP A 357 6.59 21.73 -17.18
N ASN A 358 7.04 20.89 -18.13
CA ASN A 358 8.05 21.28 -19.12
C ASN A 358 7.50 22.25 -20.18
N ILE A 359 6.19 22.17 -20.49
CA ILE A 359 5.52 23.09 -21.41
C ILE A 359 5.16 24.41 -20.70
N GLY A 360 4.75 24.36 -19.42
CA GLY A 360 4.37 25.52 -18.63
C GLY A 360 5.51 26.49 -18.29
N GLU A 361 6.77 26.03 -18.23
CA GLU A 361 7.95 26.92 -18.05
C GLU A 361 8.36 27.65 -19.34
N GLN A 362 7.89 27.22 -20.51
CA GLN A 362 8.11 27.89 -21.80
C GLN A 362 6.84 28.64 -22.22
N GLU A 363 6.68 29.88 -21.74
CA GLU A 363 5.60 30.84 -22.04
C GLU A 363 4.62 30.43 -23.16
N VAL A 364 3.63 29.59 -22.83
CA VAL A 364 2.40 29.52 -23.62
C VAL A 364 1.51 30.64 -23.11
N GLU A 365 1.50 31.80 -23.77
CA GLU A 365 0.46 32.80 -23.56
C GLU A 365 -0.86 32.25 -24.10
N THR A 366 -1.50 31.30 -23.40
CA THR A 366 -2.88 30.92 -23.71
C THR A 366 -3.77 32.12 -23.41
N GLY A 367 -4.37 32.68 -24.46
CA GLY A 367 -5.20 33.87 -24.37
C GLY A 367 -6.39 33.61 -23.44
N GLY A 368 -6.49 34.40 -22.37
CA GLY A 368 -7.51 34.29 -21.33
C GLY A 368 -8.92 34.02 -21.84
N GLY A 369 -9.29 32.73 -21.80
CA GLY A 369 -10.62 32.21 -22.00
C GLY A 369 -10.95 31.32 -20.80
N ASP A 370 -11.95 31.72 -20.03
CA ASP A 370 -12.44 31.05 -18.84
C ASP A 370 -12.94 29.63 -19.20
N ALA A 371 -12.09 28.61 -19.02
CA ALA A 371 -12.45 27.19 -19.13
C ALA A 371 -11.74 26.40 -18.02
N SER A 372 -12.26 26.49 -16.80
CA SER A 372 -11.86 25.68 -15.65
C SER A 372 -12.29 24.20 -15.77
N GLY A 373 -12.18 23.61 -16.95
CA GLY A 373 -12.52 22.21 -17.17
C GLY A 373 -11.31 21.34 -16.85
N THR A 374 -11.37 20.53 -15.82
CA THR A 374 -10.47 19.37 -15.66
C THR A 374 -11.21 18.14 -16.17
N TYR A 375 -10.56 17.27 -16.94
CA TYR A 375 -11.14 15.97 -17.27
C TYR A 375 -11.27 15.13 -16.00
N SER A 376 -12.49 14.84 -15.57
CA SER A 376 -12.74 14.13 -14.31
C SER A 376 -12.85 12.62 -14.46
N GLU A 377 -13.00 12.12 -15.68
CA GLU A 377 -13.21 10.70 -15.98
C GLU A 377 -12.39 10.30 -17.21
N TYR A 378 -11.72 9.15 -17.12
CA TYR A 378 -10.89 8.58 -18.18
C TYR A 378 -11.36 7.16 -18.49
N VAL A 379 -11.15 6.74 -19.72
CA VAL A 379 -11.47 5.39 -20.21
C VAL A 379 -10.26 4.80 -20.92
N THR A 380 -10.01 3.51 -20.72
CA THR A 380 -9.04 2.77 -21.52
C THR A 380 -9.61 2.54 -22.91
N VAL A 381 -8.81 2.85 -23.93
CA VAL A 381 -9.11 2.63 -25.33
C VAL A 381 -8.04 1.71 -25.93
N GLN A 382 -8.46 0.80 -26.82
CA GLN A 382 -7.61 -0.19 -27.48
C GLN A 382 -7.84 -0.15 -28.98
N ASP A 383 -6.80 -0.50 -29.74
CA ASP A 383 -6.94 -0.66 -31.19
C ASP A 383 -7.79 -1.89 -31.53
N ASP A 384 -8.24 -2.00 -32.79
CA ASP A 384 -9.11 -3.10 -33.26
C ASP A 384 -8.44 -4.48 -33.12
N THR A 385 -7.10 -4.53 -32.97
CA THR A 385 -6.35 -5.76 -32.74
C THR A 385 -6.01 -6.04 -31.28
N GLU A 386 -6.40 -5.15 -30.36
CA GLU A 386 -6.20 -5.27 -28.91
C GLU A 386 -4.72 -5.48 -28.52
N VAL A 387 -3.80 -4.81 -29.23
CA VAL A 387 -2.35 -4.94 -29.00
C VAL A 387 -1.69 -3.67 -28.52
N ILE A 388 -2.35 -2.52 -28.66
CA ILE A 388 -1.95 -1.27 -28.03
C ILE A 388 -3.12 -0.66 -27.26
N GLU A 389 -2.81 0.05 -26.17
CA GLU A 389 -3.81 0.73 -25.35
C GLU A 389 -3.31 2.04 -24.77
N MET A 390 -4.25 2.90 -24.36
CA MET A 390 -3.98 4.11 -23.58
C MET A 390 -5.25 4.56 -22.84
N GLN A 391 -5.12 5.46 -21.85
CA GLN A 391 -6.26 6.11 -21.21
C GLN A 391 -6.47 7.52 -21.77
N VAL A 392 -7.70 7.81 -22.19
CA VAL A 392 -8.12 9.12 -22.71
C VAL A 392 -9.33 9.65 -21.92
N PRO A 393 -9.59 10.96 -21.93
CA PRO A 393 -10.80 11.50 -21.33
C PRO A 393 -12.07 10.82 -21.86
N SER A 394 -13.04 10.55 -21.00
CA SER A 394 -14.30 9.89 -21.40
C SER A 394 -15.11 10.70 -22.42
N SER A 395 -14.84 12.00 -22.53
CA SER A 395 -15.40 12.90 -23.55
C SER A 395 -14.78 12.73 -24.94
N TRP A 396 -13.62 12.06 -25.07
CA TRP A 396 -12.99 11.76 -26.36
C TRP A 396 -13.59 10.47 -26.92
N SER A 397 -14.88 10.54 -27.24
CA SER A 397 -15.71 9.38 -27.55
C SER A 397 -15.63 8.91 -29.00
N ASP A 398 -15.03 9.69 -29.89
CA ASP A 398 -14.83 9.30 -31.29
C ASP A 398 -13.48 8.61 -31.43
N ILE A 399 -13.51 7.30 -31.69
CA ILE A 399 -12.35 6.40 -31.62
C ILE A 399 -12.23 5.61 -32.92
N ASN A 400 -11.01 5.53 -33.44
CA ASN A 400 -10.66 4.73 -34.61
C ASN A 400 -9.44 3.86 -34.28
N GLY A 401 -9.63 2.54 -34.16
CA GLY A 401 -8.57 1.58 -33.85
C GLY A 401 -8.04 0.79 -35.05
N LYS A 402 -8.26 1.26 -36.28
CA LYS A 402 -7.88 0.50 -37.48
C LYS A 402 -6.38 0.54 -37.70
N LEU A 403 -5.81 -0.60 -38.10
CA LEU A 403 -4.41 -0.68 -38.55
C LEU A 403 -4.06 0.41 -39.56
N TRP A 404 -2.89 1.01 -39.36
CA TRP A 404 -2.30 1.96 -40.29
C TRP A 404 -1.32 1.25 -41.21
N GLU A 405 -1.69 1.11 -42.48
CA GLU A 405 -0.86 0.55 -43.55
C GLU A 405 -0.49 1.67 -44.55
N SER A 406 0.81 1.95 -44.69
CA SER A 406 1.30 3.02 -45.55
C SER A 406 2.74 2.79 -46.00
N ASP A 407 3.19 3.63 -46.93
CA ASP A 407 4.57 3.69 -47.40
C ASP A 407 5.24 4.96 -46.89
N TRP A 408 6.33 4.81 -46.13
CA TRP A 408 7.20 5.90 -45.69
C TRP A 408 8.50 5.90 -46.50
N GLY A 409 8.51 6.70 -47.58
CA GLY A 409 9.60 6.66 -48.55
C GLY A 409 9.67 5.28 -49.22
N ASP A 410 10.76 4.55 -49.01
CA ASP A 410 10.96 3.19 -49.57
C ASP A 410 10.54 2.07 -48.59
N ILE A 411 9.97 2.41 -47.43
CA ILE A 411 9.60 1.46 -46.38
C ILE A 411 8.08 1.31 -46.33
N HIS A 412 7.60 0.12 -46.68
CA HIS A 412 6.23 -0.29 -46.39
C HIS A 412 6.12 -0.76 -44.94
N PHE A 413 5.09 -0.32 -44.22
CA PHE A 413 4.85 -0.70 -42.83
C PHE A 413 3.37 -0.99 -42.56
N VAL A 414 3.15 -1.84 -41.56
CA VAL A 414 1.85 -2.00 -40.88
C VAL A 414 2.05 -1.62 -39.41
N ALA A 415 1.22 -0.70 -38.91
CA ALA A 415 1.23 -0.28 -37.51
C ALA A 415 -0.12 -0.61 -36.86
N ALA A 416 -0.06 -1.07 -35.60
CA ALA A 416 -1.21 -0.93 -34.71
C ALA A 416 -1.40 0.57 -34.46
N ASP A 417 -2.64 1.03 -34.47
CA ASP A 417 -2.96 2.46 -34.51
C ASP A 417 -4.29 2.70 -33.79
N ILE A 418 -4.33 3.72 -32.95
CA ILE A 418 -5.54 4.17 -32.30
C ILE A 418 -5.59 5.69 -32.20
N GLN A 419 -6.66 6.24 -32.75
CA GLN A 419 -6.99 7.66 -32.62
C GLN A 419 -8.18 7.84 -31.66
N ALA A 420 -8.13 8.87 -30.83
CA ALA A 420 -9.24 9.26 -29.96
C ALA A 420 -9.34 10.78 -29.84
N ALA A 421 -10.54 11.32 -30.06
CA ALA A 421 -10.83 12.74 -29.94
C ALA A 421 -12.31 12.96 -29.59
N PRO A 422 -12.72 14.18 -29.20
CA PRO A 422 -14.14 14.54 -29.18
C PRO A 422 -14.81 14.39 -30.56
N ASP A 423 -14.07 14.70 -31.63
CA ASP A 423 -14.47 14.57 -33.04
C ASP A 423 -13.21 14.34 -33.88
N LEU A 424 -13.12 13.18 -34.57
CA LEU A 424 -11.92 12.82 -35.33
C LEU A 424 -11.81 13.58 -36.66
N ASP A 425 -12.93 14.03 -37.25
CA ASP A 425 -12.89 14.83 -38.48
C ASP A 425 -12.24 16.19 -38.20
N ASP A 426 -12.58 16.81 -37.06
CA ASP A 426 -11.97 18.07 -36.62
C ASP A 426 -10.50 17.89 -36.19
N PHE A 427 -10.17 16.86 -35.41
CA PHE A 427 -8.78 16.55 -35.02
C PHE A 427 -7.84 16.36 -36.22
N ASN A 428 -8.33 15.70 -37.27
CA ASN A 428 -7.55 15.45 -38.49
C ASN A 428 -7.48 16.67 -39.42
N ALA A 429 -8.38 17.66 -39.25
CA ALA A 429 -8.46 18.84 -40.12
C ALA A 429 -7.85 20.11 -39.50
N TYR A 430 -7.83 20.24 -38.17
CA TYR A 430 -7.47 21.47 -37.48
C TYR A 430 -6.68 21.22 -36.20
N TYR A 431 -5.56 21.94 -36.05
CA TYR A 431 -4.71 21.88 -34.84
C TYR A 431 -5.40 22.39 -33.56
N SER A 432 -6.49 23.15 -33.69
CA SER A 432 -7.27 23.66 -32.56
C SER A 432 -8.25 22.62 -31.96
N ALA A 433 -8.26 21.40 -32.48
CA ALA A 433 -9.12 20.32 -31.98
C ALA A 433 -8.27 19.34 -31.16
N PRO A 434 -8.59 19.11 -29.87
CA PRO A 434 -7.79 18.22 -29.04
C PRO A 434 -8.00 16.76 -29.45
N GLY A 435 -6.97 15.95 -29.27
CA GLY A 435 -7.01 14.53 -29.57
C GLY A 435 -5.64 13.87 -29.51
N VAL A 436 -5.64 12.55 -29.62
CA VAL A 436 -4.43 11.73 -29.66
C VAL A 436 -4.48 10.73 -30.80
N ASP A 437 -3.31 10.46 -31.36
CA ASP A 437 -3.01 9.33 -32.22
C ASP A 437 -1.83 8.57 -31.61
N PHE A 438 -2.03 7.29 -31.28
CA PHE A 438 -0.98 6.40 -30.80
C PHE A 438 -0.83 5.22 -31.75
N ALA A 439 0.38 5.05 -32.27
CA ALA A 439 0.73 3.96 -33.15
C ALA A 439 2.04 3.27 -32.77
N ALA A 440 2.13 1.98 -33.09
CA ALA A 440 3.34 1.18 -32.85
C ALA A 440 3.59 0.18 -33.99
N SER A 441 4.85 0.06 -34.41
CA SER A 441 5.23 -0.88 -35.46
C SER A 441 6.65 -1.42 -35.31
N LYS A 442 6.81 -2.71 -35.64
CA LYS A 442 8.11 -3.37 -35.77
C LYS A 442 8.84 -2.93 -37.05
N ASP A 443 8.08 -2.58 -38.10
CA ASP A 443 8.65 -2.22 -39.39
C ASP A 443 9.43 -0.90 -39.34
N TRP A 444 9.05 0.00 -38.44
CA TRP A 444 9.76 1.26 -38.22
C TRP A 444 11.18 1.10 -37.69
N GLY A 445 11.55 -0.07 -37.16
CA GLY A 445 12.94 -0.40 -36.86
C GLY A 445 13.87 -0.27 -38.09
N LYS A 446 13.33 -0.35 -39.31
CA LYS A 446 14.07 -0.16 -40.57
C LYS A 446 14.44 1.32 -40.85
N ILE A 447 13.79 2.27 -40.19
CA ILE A 447 13.98 3.72 -40.35
C ILE A 447 15.25 4.20 -39.60
N GLY A 448 15.71 3.42 -38.62
CA GLY A 448 17.00 3.58 -37.94
C GLY A 448 16.90 3.84 -36.43
N GLY A 449 15.80 4.43 -35.97
CA GLY A 449 15.54 4.70 -34.55
C GLY A 449 14.48 5.79 -34.35
N TYR A 450 14.09 6.03 -33.09
CA TYR A 450 13.05 7.00 -32.73
C TYR A 450 13.35 8.43 -33.22
N VAL A 451 14.63 8.82 -33.30
CA VAL A 451 15.03 10.15 -33.83
C VAL A 451 14.73 10.25 -35.33
N GLN A 452 15.04 9.20 -36.10
CA GLN A 452 14.78 9.18 -37.54
C GLN A 452 13.29 9.09 -37.83
N LEU A 453 12.51 8.42 -36.98
CA LEU A 453 11.05 8.39 -37.09
C LEU A 453 10.48 9.81 -36.97
N LEU A 454 10.89 10.57 -35.94
CA LEU A 454 10.50 11.98 -35.79
C LEU A 454 10.98 12.87 -36.95
N ASP A 455 12.22 12.68 -37.41
CA ASP A 455 12.70 13.46 -38.56
C ASP A 455 11.81 13.27 -39.80
N GLY A 456 11.26 12.07 -39.96
CA GLY A 456 10.33 11.79 -41.03
C GLY A 456 8.95 12.42 -40.83
N THR A 457 8.47 12.68 -39.60
CA THR A 457 7.15 13.28 -39.37
C THR A 457 7.14 14.79 -39.57
N ARG A 458 8.31 15.45 -39.54
CA ARG A 458 8.44 16.92 -39.64
C ARG A 458 7.70 17.55 -40.81
N HIS A 459 7.66 16.86 -41.96
CA HIS A 459 7.01 17.39 -43.15
C HIS A 459 5.48 17.49 -43.03
N TRP A 460 4.87 16.85 -42.04
CA TRP A 460 3.44 16.96 -41.76
C TRP A 460 3.07 18.31 -41.16
N TYR A 461 3.98 18.93 -40.40
CA TYR A 461 3.69 20.16 -39.64
C TYR A 461 4.45 21.39 -40.16
N GLN A 462 5.61 21.23 -40.78
CA GLN A 462 6.53 22.33 -41.11
C GLN A 462 5.94 23.45 -42.00
N ASP A 463 4.86 23.17 -42.74
CA ASP A 463 4.23 24.16 -43.61
C ASP A 463 3.20 25.04 -42.86
N ASP A 464 2.66 24.54 -41.74
CA ASP A 464 1.58 25.16 -40.97
C ASP A 464 1.95 25.49 -39.51
N CYS A 465 3.02 24.91 -38.99
CA CYS A 465 3.47 25.04 -37.60
C CYS A 465 4.96 25.39 -37.49
N ASP A 466 5.31 26.11 -36.43
CA ASP A 466 6.69 26.40 -36.05
C ASP A 466 7.19 25.35 -35.06
N LEU A 467 8.33 24.70 -35.35
CA LEU A 467 8.98 23.78 -34.41
C LEU A 467 9.63 24.60 -33.28
N ASP A 468 9.16 24.43 -32.06
CA ASP A 468 9.77 25.02 -30.87
C ASP A 468 11.10 24.32 -30.56
N GLY A 469 11.07 23.00 -30.44
CA GLY A 469 12.24 22.23 -30.04
C GLY A 469 12.05 20.72 -30.10
N ARG A 470 13.17 20.01 -29.89
CA ARG A 470 13.21 18.57 -29.68
C ARG A 470 13.80 18.28 -28.32
N TYR A 471 13.10 17.47 -27.54
CA TYR A 471 13.39 17.21 -26.14
C TYR A 471 13.58 15.71 -25.88
N ASP A 472 14.28 15.37 -24.80
CA ASP A 472 14.45 13.98 -24.36
C ASP A 472 13.16 13.47 -23.71
N TYR A 473 12.87 12.19 -23.93
CA TYR A 473 11.78 11.48 -23.27
C TYR A 473 12.31 10.18 -22.65
N GLU A 474 11.95 9.92 -21.41
CA GLU A 474 12.27 8.66 -20.74
C GLU A 474 11.23 8.42 -19.63
N ASP A 475 10.60 7.25 -19.66
CA ASP A 475 9.79 6.69 -18.58
C ASP A 475 10.34 5.30 -18.18
N MET A 476 9.62 4.55 -17.36
CA MET A 476 10.04 3.21 -16.90
C MET A 476 10.05 2.13 -17.99
N ALA A 477 9.24 2.26 -19.04
CA ALA A 477 9.07 1.32 -20.13
C ALA A 477 9.76 1.78 -21.43
N TYR A 478 9.82 3.09 -21.68
CA TYR A 478 10.20 3.69 -22.96
C TYR A 478 11.28 4.76 -22.83
N GLU A 479 12.22 4.76 -23.78
CA GLU A 479 13.14 5.87 -24.03
C GLU A 479 12.87 6.46 -25.42
N GLY A 480 13.00 7.78 -25.57
CA GLY A 480 12.64 8.45 -26.81
C GLY A 480 12.99 9.93 -26.88
N LYS A 481 12.34 10.62 -27.82
CA LYS A 481 12.37 12.07 -27.96
C LYS A 481 11.02 12.57 -28.43
N TYR A 482 10.67 13.81 -28.11
CA TYR A 482 9.49 14.45 -28.68
C TYR A 482 9.82 15.78 -29.35
N ASP A 483 9.12 16.07 -30.45
CA ASP A 483 9.09 17.38 -31.10
C ASP A 483 7.88 18.17 -30.58
N LEU A 484 8.10 19.42 -30.18
CA LEU A 484 7.06 20.36 -29.76
C LEU A 484 6.81 21.38 -30.86
N TRP A 485 5.57 21.47 -31.34
CA TRP A 485 5.17 22.35 -32.42
C TRP A 485 4.15 23.38 -31.93
N ASN A 486 4.33 24.63 -32.34
CA ASN A 486 3.35 25.69 -32.18
C ASN A 486 2.61 25.88 -33.51
N CYS A 487 1.31 25.59 -33.52
CA CYS A 487 0.49 25.59 -34.73
C CYS A 487 -0.48 26.78 -34.80
N GLY A 488 -0.28 27.81 -33.96
CA GLY A 488 -1.10 29.01 -33.90
C GLY A 488 -2.41 28.84 -33.11
N ALA A 489 -3.11 29.96 -32.84
CA ALA A 489 -4.34 29.99 -32.03
C ALA A 489 -4.21 29.29 -30.66
N ASP A 490 -3.05 29.42 -30.02
CA ASP A 490 -2.68 28.79 -28.75
C ASP A 490 -2.67 27.24 -28.78
N SER A 491 -2.69 26.64 -29.98
CA SER A 491 -2.61 25.20 -30.17
C SER A 491 -1.17 24.69 -30.22
N VAL A 492 -0.94 23.60 -29.50
CA VAL A 492 0.35 22.93 -29.39
C VAL A 492 0.19 21.50 -29.86
N VAL A 493 1.15 21.02 -30.66
CA VAL A 493 1.22 19.62 -31.08
C VAL A 493 2.50 18.99 -30.56
N ILE A 494 2.36 17.86 -29.90
CA ILE A 494 3.48 17.04 -29.42
C ILE A 494 3.55 15.80 -30.27
N VAL A 495 4.74 15.49 -30.76
CA VAL A 495 5.00 14.25 -31.49
C VAL A 495 6.13 13.52 -30.78
N LEU A 496 5.80 12.50 -30.00
CA LEU A 496 6.74 11.58 -29.36
C LEU A 496 7.08 10.43 -30.31
N SER A 497 8.35 10.06 -30.38
CA SER A 497 8.73 8.72 -30.78
C SER A 497 9.59 8.08 -29.71
N ALA A 498 9.26 6.84 -29.35
CA ALA A 498 9.95 6.10 -28.32
C ALA A 498 10.17 4.63 -28.71
N ARG A 499 10.91 3.92 -27.87
CA ARG A 499 11.14 2.48 -27.97
C ARG A 499 11.24 1.86 -26.58
N PRO A 500 10.99 0.55 -26.43
CA PRO A 500 11.12 -0.10 -25.14
C PRO A 500 12.55 -0.06 -24.61
N ILE A 501 12.72 0.24 -23.33
CA ILE A 501 14.01 0.17 -22.63
C ILE A 501 14.45 -1.30 -22.48
N SER A 502 13.49 -2.18 -22.21
CA SER A 502 13.73 -3.62 -21.98
C SER A 502 14.17 -4.37 -23.24
N ASP A 503 13.64 -3.99 -24.40
CA ASP A 503 14.06 -4.49 -25.71
C ASP A 503 14.07 -3.36 -26.76
N PRO A 504 15.19 -2.62 -26.89
CA PRO A 504 15.31 -1.47 -27.78
C PRO A 504 15.18 -1.78 -29.29
N LEU A 505 15.08 -3.06 -29.67
CA LEU A 505 14.92 -3.49 -31.05
C LEU A 505 13.53 -4.09 -31.33
N ALA A 506 12.66 -4.16 -30.33
CA ALA A 506 11.35 -4.80 -30.46
C ALA A 506 10.46 -4.06 -31.46
N TYR A 507 10.31 -2.74 -31.30
CA TYR A 507 9.47 -1.88 -32.12
C TYR A 507 9.78 -0.40 -31.82
N LEU A 508 9.18 0.49 -32.61
CA LEU A 508 9.08 1.92 -32.30
C LEU A 508 7.62 2.31 -32.10
N THR A 509 7.40 3.31 -31.25
CA THR A 509 6.10 3.97 -31.07
C THR A 509 6.14 5.39 -31.63
N LEU A 510 4.95 5.87 -31.99
CA LEU A 510 4.69 7.24 -32.38
C LEU A 510 3.42 7.69 -31.64
N VAL A 511 3.50 8.76 -30.85
CA VAL A 511 2.36 9.34 -30.14
C VAL A 511 2.24 10.81 -30.55
N GLN A 512 1.13 11.18 -31.17
CA GLN A 512 0.80 12.56 -31.50
C GLN A 512 -0.32 13.05 -30.59
N VAL A 513 -0.13 14.17 -29.90
CA VAL A 513 -1.18 14.80 -29.08
C VAL A 513 -1.37 16.25 -29.52
N GLN A 514 -2.62 16.65 -29.75
CA GLN A 514 -3.00 18.04 -30.00
C GLN A 514 -3.64 18.63 -28.74
N ILE A 515 -3.13 19.79 -28.31
CA ILE A 515 -3.53 20.50 -27.10
C ILE A 515 -4.15 21.82 -27.53
N ALA A 516 -5.43 22.03 -27.18
CA ALA A 516 -6.16 23.23 -27.54
C ALA A 516 -6.50 24.10 -26.32
N THR A 517 -6.50 23.52 -25.12
CA THR A 517 -6.86 24.16 -23.86
C THR A 517 -5.96 23.68 -22.71
N ASP A 518 -5.94 24.41 -21.60
CA ASP A 518 -5.21 23.99 -20.39
C ASP A 518 -5.71 22.64 -19.85
N ALA A 519 -6.99 22.30 -20.06
CA ALA A 519 -7.57 21.00 -19.71
C ALA A 519 -6.88 19.83 -20.44
N ASP A 520 -6.42 20.08 -21.66
CA ASP A 520 -5.77 19.07 -22.51
C ASP A 520 -4.34 18.77 -22.05
N LEU A 521 -3.73 19.62 -21.22
CA LEU A 521 -2.44 19.33 -20.57
C LEU A 521 -2.57 18.19 -19.55
N ASP A 522 -3.65 18.16 -18.77
CA ASP A 522 -3.93 17.06 -17.84
C ASP A 522 -4.22 15.75 -18.60
N ALA A 523 -4.89 15.85 -19.76
CA ALA A 523 -5.11 14.70 -20.64
C ALA A 523 -3.80 14.17 -21.23
N LEU A 524 -2.91 15.06 -21.66
CA LEU A 524 -1.58 14.70 -22.15
C LEU A 524 -0.83 13.88 -21.12
N ASP A 525 -0.68 14.36 -19.89
CA ASP A 525 0.06 13.63 -18.85
C ASP A 525 -0.53 12.24 -18.62
N LYS A 526 -1.86 12.11 -18.64
CA LYS A 526 -2.50 10.79 -18.49
C LYS A 526 -2.22 9.87 -19.67
N ILE A 527 -2.30 10.38 -20.90
CA ILE A 527 -2.02 9.62 -22.13
C ILE A 527 -0.57 9.15 -22.13
N MET A 528 0.37 10.05 -21.87
CA MET A 528 1.80 9.75 -21.91
C MET A 528 2.22 8.73 -20.84
N ASN A 529 1.51 8.69 -19.70
CA ASN A 529 1.75 7.71 -18.64
C ASN A 529 1.05 6.36 -18.84
N THR A 530 0.16 6.24 -19.82
CA THR A 530 -0.68 5.04 -19.97
C THR A 530 -0.63 4.41 -21.36
N PHE A 531 0.04 5.02 -22.35
CA PHE A 531 0.24 4.38 -23.64
C PHE A 531 1.12 3.14 -23.47
N ASP A 532 0.66 2.01 -24.00
CA ASP A 532 1.43 0.77 -23.93
C ASP A 532 1.16 -0.18 -25.09
N VAL A 533 2.11 -1.08 -25.35
CA VAL A 533 1.99 -2.19 -26.29
C VAL A 533 1.82 -3.49 -25.51
N ILE A 534 0.56 -3.87 -25.33
CA ILE A 534 0.14 -5.03 -24.52
C ILE A 534 0.09 -6.35 -25.31
N GLY A 535 0.27 -6.30 -26.63
CA GLY A 535 0.12 -7.45 -27.51
C GLY A 535 1.22 -7.60 -28.56
N ASN A 536 1.04 -8.60 -29.43
CA ASN A 536 1.97 -8.84 -30.52
C ASN A 536 1.63 -7.92 -31.70
N LEU A 537 2.46 -6.90 -31.93
CA LEU A 537 2.31 -6.02 -33.08
C LEU A 537 2.27 -6.78 -34.42
N PRO A 538 1.46 -6.32 -35.39
CA PRO A 538 1.21 -6.96 -36.68
C PRO A 538 2.46 -7.17 -37.56
#